data_AF-A0A7C1ZJ79-F1
#
_entry.id   AF-A0A7C1ZJ79-F1
#
_cell.length_a   1.000
_cell.length_b   1.000
_cell.length_c   1.000
_cell.angle_alpha   90.00
_cell.angle_beta   90.00
_cell.angle_gamma   90.00
#
_symmetry.space_group_name_H-M   'P 1'
#
loop_
_entity.id
_entity.type
_entity.pdbx_description
1 polymer ?
#
loop_
_entity_poly.entity_id
_entity_poly.type
_entity_poly.pdbx_seq_one_letter_code
_entity_poly.pdbx_strand_id
1 'polypeptide(L)'
;MIRILSNSTLKSRRSCTEKLNKKGFNIYEKEVITASFATAQYLKKLKPKSCWVMLKREGLEEFKDFDHDSENPEYIVLGDYRENFNFKNMSKAANLLLGGSKLIFMITEVVDNSMGEVEITVGAYGKMLESAANIEAVYIGKPNRYIFETVL
;
A
#
# COMPACT_ATOMS: atom_id res chain seq x y z
N MET A 1 -5.32 17.36 -19.80
CA MET A 1 -4.56 16.23 -19.25
C MET A 1 -5.46 15.52 -18.26
N ILE A 2 -5.68 14.21 -18.39
CA ILE A 2 -6.56 13.45 -17.49
C ILE A 2 -5.67 12.73 -16.45
N ARG A 3 -6.16 12.61 -15.22
CA ARG A 3 -5.50 11.86 -14.14
C ARG A 3 -6.49 10.86 -13.56
N ILE A 4 -6.06 9.62 -13.41
CA ILE A 4 -6.85 8.51 -12.89
C ILE A 4 -6.30 8.15 -11.52
N LEU A 5 -7.15 8.29 -10.51
CA LEU A 5 -6.78 8.09 -9.11
C LEU A 5 -7.52 6.89 -8.52
N SER A 6 -6.78 5.84 -8.15
CA SER A 6 -7.32 4.57 -7.66
C SER A 6 -6.76 4.18 -6.29
N ASN A 7 -7.63 3.78 -5.35
CA ASN A 7 -7.23 3.20 -4.06
C ASN A 7 -6.74 1.75 -4.19
N SER A 8 -6.66 1.19 -5.40
CA SER A 8 -6.20 -0.17 -5.59
C SER A 8 -4.74 -0.32 -5.16
N THR A 9 -4.51 -1.20 -4.19
CA THR A 9 -3.18 -1.59 -3.70
C THR A 9 -2.59 -2.71 -4.54
N LEU A 10 -3.43 -3.59 -5.08
CA LEU A 10 -3.01 -4.77 -5.84
C LEU A 10 -2.54 -4.47 -7.27
N LYS A 11 -2.75 -3.27 -7.80
CA LYS A 11 -2.40 -2.91 -9.17
C LYS A 11 -1.23 -1.93 -9.21
N SER A 12 -0.26 -2.17 -10.08
CA SER A 12 0.69 -1.15 -10.52
C SER A 12 0.02 -0.18 -11.50
N ARG A 13 0.61 0.99 -11.67
CA ARG A 13 0.24 1.94 -12.74
C ARG A 13 0.29 1.28 -14.11
N ARG A 14 1.33 0.50 -14.37
CA ARG A 14 1.50 -0.28 -15.61
C ARG A 14 0.29 -1.19 -15.86
N SER A 15 -0.02 -2.06 -14.90
CA SER A 15 -1.14 -3.01 -15.03
C SER A 15 -2.51 -2.31 -15.17
N CYS A 16 -2.71 -1.19 -14.48
CA CYS A 16 -3.92 -0.40 -14.57
C CYS A 16 -4.05 0.29 -15.95
N THR A 17 -2.95 0.84 -16.46
CA THR A 17 -2.87 1.47 -17.78
C THR A 17 -3.17 0.46 -18.88
N GLU A 18 -2.52 -0.71 -18.85
CA GLU A 18 -2.77 -1.80 -19.80
C GLU A 18 -4.25 -2.25 -19.78
N LYS A 19 -4.86 -2.35 -18.60
CA LYS A 19 -6.28 -2.71 -18.45
C LYS A 19 -7.21 -1.66 -19.07
N LEU A 20 -6.93 -0.38 -18.88
CA LEU A 20 -7.74 0.72 -19.44
C LEU A 20 -7.55 0.80 -20.96
N ASN A 21 -6.33 0.66 -21.45
CA ASN A 21 -6.06 0.67 -22.89
C ASN A 21 -6.73 -0.50 -23.61
N LYS A 22 -6.76 -1.69 -22.99
CA LYS A 22 -7.55 -2.85 -23.49
C LYS A 22 -9.06 -2.58 -23.57
N LYS A 23 -9.58 -1.61 -22.82
CA LYS A 23 -10.99 -1.18 -22.86
C LYS A 23 -11.24 -0.03 -23.85
N GLY A 24 -10.23 0.36 -24.64
CA GLY A 24 -10.36 1.40 -25.67
C GLY A 24 -10.08 2.83 -25.17
N PHE A 25 -9.61 3.01 -23.94
CA PHE A 25 -9.11 4.31 -23.49
C PHE A 25 -7.70 4.55 -24.03
N ASN A 26 -7.31 5.80 -24.26
CA ASN A 26 -5.93 6.16 -24.60
C ASN A 26 -5.26 6.82 -23.38
N ILE A 27 -4.75 5.99 -22.48
CA ILE A 27 -4.16 6.42 -21.19
C ILE A 27 -2.66 6.11 -21.18
N TYR A 28 -1.87 7.05 -20.66
CA TYR A 28 -0.45 6.86 -20.39
C TYR A 28 -0.20 6.51 -18.92
N GLU A 29 0.86 5.75 -18.62
CA GLU A 29 1.18 5.32 -17.25
C GLU A 29 1.35 6.48 -16.26
N LYS A 30 1.92 7.60 -16.73
CA LYS A 30 2.07 8.84 -15.95
C LYS A 30 0.73 9.50 -15.55
N GLU A 31 -0.37 9.09 -16.18
CA GLU A 31 -1.71 9.59 -15.88
C GLU A 31 -2.42 8.75 -14.82
N VAL A 32 -1.88 7.57 -14.48
CA VAL A 32 -2.44 6.68 -13.47
C VAL A 32 -1.69 6.85 -12.16
N ILE A 33 -2.43 7.09 -11.09
CA ILE A 33 -1.93 7.15 -9.72
C ILE A 33 -2.69 6.12 -8.90
N THR A 34 -2.01 5.04 -8.53
CA THR A 34 -2.51 4.01 -7.62
C THR A 34 -2.03 4.28 -6.19
N ALA A 35 -2.71 3.70 -5.19
CA ALA A 35 -2.25 3.77 -3.81
C ALA A 35 -0.86 3.16 -3.64
N SER A 36 -0.59 2.02 -4.29
CA SER A 36 0.74 1.39 -4.32
C SER A 36 1.83 2.34 -4.83
N PHE A 37 1.60 3.03 -5.95
CA PHE A 37 2.56 3.99 -6.49
C PHE A 37 2.74 5.21 -5.58
N ALA A 38 1.65 5.80 -5.09
CA ALA A 38 1.73 6.95 -4.19
C ALA A 38 2.52 6.61 -2.92
N THR A 39 2.28 5.42 -2.35
CA THR A 39 3.03 4.91 -1.19
C THR A 39 4.50 4.66 -1.52
N ALA A 40 4.82 4.07 -2.67
CA ALA A 40 6.21 3.91 -3.11
C ALA A 40 6.91 5.27 -3.27
N GLN A 41 6.25 6.26 -3.87
CA GLN A 41 6.82 7.61 -4.01
C GLN A 41 7.02 8.30 -2.67
N TYR A 42 6.08 8.12 -1.72
CA TYR A 42 6.24 8.62 -0.36
C TYR A 42 7.45 7.97 0.32
N LEU A 43 7.54 6.64 0.27
CA LEU A 43 8.66 5.89 0.84
C LEU A 43 9.99 6.31 0.21
N LYS A 44 10.03 6.57 -1.11
CA LYS A 44 11.22 7.05 -1.80
C LYS A 44 11.72 8.40 -1.27
N LYS A 45 10.81 9.32 -0.90
CA LYS A 45 11.17 10.61 -0.29
C LYS A 45 11.81 10.43 1.09
N LEU A 46 11.42 9.39 1.82
CA LEU A 46 11.98 9.07 3.13
C LEU A 46 13.38 8.45 3.05
N LYS A 47 13.76 7.88 1.90
CA LYS A 47 15.06 7.21 1.67
C LYS A 47 15.36 6.15 2.74
N PRO A 48 14.48 5.16 2.96
CA PRO A 48 14.68 4.13 3.97
C PRO A 48 15.89 3.25 3.62
N LYS A 49 16.51 2.67 4.63
CA LYS A 49 17.55 1.64 4.45
C LYS A 49 16.98 0.32 3.97
N SER A 50 15.78 -0.04 4.43
CA SER A 50 15.11 -1.28 4.06
C SER A 50 13.61 -1.18 4.34
N CYS A 51 12.83 -2.02 3.67
CA CYS A 51 11.41 -2.14 3.97
C CYS A 51 10.92 -3.58 3.85
N TRP A 52 9.85 -3.88 4.58
CA TRP A 52 9.07 -5.10 4.38
C TRP A 52 7.74 -4.72 3.74
N VAL A 53 7.59 -5.01 2.45
CA VAL A 53 6.35 -4.72 1.71
C VAL A 53 5.40 -5.91 1.81
N MET A 54 4.39 -5.76 2.66
CA MET A 54 3.31 -6.72 2.88
C MET A 54 2.18 -6.47 1.88
N LEU A 55 2.46 -6.74 0.60
CA LEU A 55 1.54 -6.56 -0.52
C LEU A 55 1.67 -7.74 -1.50
N LYS A 56 0.59 -8.05 -2.21
CA LYS A 56 0.58 -9.05 -3.28
C LYS A 56 0.26 -8.45 -4.65
N ARG A 57 0.44 -9.27 -5.68
CA ARG A 57 0.12 -9.00 -7.09
C ARG A 57 0.91 -7.83 -7.68
N GLU A 58 0.39 -7.20 -8.74
CA GLU A 58 1.11 -6.24 -9.56
C GLU A 58 1.48 -4.96 -8.80
N GLY A 59 0.80 -4.63 -7.70
CA GLY A 59 1.16 -3.49 -6.87
C GLY A 59 2.56 -3.55 -6.25
N LEU A 60 3.12 -4.76 -6.07
CA LEU A 60 4.50 -4.93 -5.60
C LEU A 60 5.54 -4.39 -6.59
N GLU A 61 5.20 -4.30 -7.89
CA GLU A 61 6.10 -3.76 -8.91
C GLU A 61 6.53 -2.31 -8.63
N GLU A 62 5.69 -1.53 -7.94
CA GLU A 62 6.00 -0.14 -7.58
C GLU A 62 7.12 -0.04 -6.53
N PHE A 63 7.43 -1.15 -5.84
CA PHE A 63 8.43 -1.23 -4.79
C PHE A 63 9.68 -2.01 -5.20
N LYS A 64 9.84 -2.36 -6.48
CA LYS A 64 10.93 -3.22 -6.96
C LYS A 64 12.34 -2.68 -6.70
N ASP A 65 12.49 -1.36 -6.61
CA ASP A 65 13.78 -0.67 -6.50
C ASP A 65 14.16 -0.37 -5.02
N PHE A 66 13.42 -0.91 -4.05
CA PHE A 66 13.75 -0.81 -2.63
C PHE A 66 14.51 -2.05 -2.14
N ASP A 67 15.30 -1.88 -1.08
CA ASP A 67 15.89 -3.00 -0.35
C ASP A 67 14.82 -3.68 0.51
N HIS A 68 14.49 -4.92 0.18
CA HIS A 68 13.47 -5.71 0.88
C HIS A 68 14.08 -6.54 2.00
N ASP A 69 13.72 -6.24 3.24
CA ASP A 69 14.16 -6.98 4.43
C ASP A 69 12.94 -7.31 5.29
N SER A 70 12.60 -8.60 5.42
CA SER A 70 11.49 -9.02 6.27
C SER A 70 11.90 -9.34 7.71
N GLU A 71 13.21 -9.37 8.02
CA GLU A 71 13.76 -9.69 9.34
C GLU A 71 14.10 -8.43 10.14
N ASN A 72 14.62 -7.38 9.49
CA ASN A 72 14.94 -6.10 10.14
C ASN A 72 14.62 -4.88 9.24
N PRO A 73 13.34 -4.68 8.85
CA PRO A 73 12.93 -3.52 8.06
C PRO A 73 13.01 -2.22 8.86
N GLU A 74 13.39 -1.12 8.22
CA GLU A 74 13.13 0.21 8.78
C GLU A 74 11.64 0.59 8.69
N TYR A 75 10.99 0.19 7.59
CA TYR A 75 9.57 0.44 7.32
C TYR A 75 8.82 -0.83 6.98
N ILE A 76 7.66 -1.03 7.58
CA ILE A 76 6.66 -2.01 7.15
C ILE A 76 5.62 -1.28 6.32
N VAL A 77 5.45 -1.71 5.07
CA VAL A 77 4.47 -1.16 4.14
C VAL A 77 3.34 -2.17 3.98
N LEU A 78 2.16 -1.83 4.49
CA LEU A 78 1.01 -2.71 4.52
C LEU A 78 0.01 -2.40 3.40
N GLY A 79 -0.22 -3.39 2.55
CA GLY A 79 -1.24 -3.41 1.52
C GLY A 79 -2.11 -4.66 1.60
N ASP A 80 -2.83 -4.97 0.52
CA ASP A 80 -3.63 -6.20 0.45
C ASP A 80 -2.69 -7.41 0.31
N TYR A 81 -2.46 -8.09 1.43
CA TYR A 81 -1.52 -9.20 1.56
C TYR A 81 -2.17 -10.58 1.33
N ARG A 82 -3.48 -10.60 1.03
CA ARG A 82 -4.25 -11.80 0.66
C ARG A 82 -3.99 -12.99 1.57
N GLU A 83 -3.63 -14.15 1.03
CA GLU A 83 -3.38 -15.38 1.78
C GLU A 83 -2.21 -15.26 2.79
N ASN A 84 -1.34 -14.27 2.62
CA ASN A 84 -0.28 -13.98 3.58
C ASN A 84 -0.75 -13.10 4.75
N PHE A 85 -1.98 -12.60 4.74
CA PHE A 85 -2.63 -12.10 5.94
C PHE A 85 -2.98 -13.28 6.84
N ASN A 86 -2.06 -13.60 7.75
CA ASN A 86 -2.20 -14.70 8.70
C ASN A 86 -1.53 -14.35 10.03
N PHE A 87 -1.85 -15.13 11.07
CA PHE A 87 -1.36 -14.90 12.42
C PHE A 87 0.16 -14.75 12.48
N LYS A 88 0.91 -15.65 11.82
CA LYS A 88 2.38 -15.64 11.81
C LYS A 88 2.93 -14.29 11.31
N ASN A 89 2.44 -13.82 10.15
CA ASN A 89 2.94 -12.58 9.57
C ASN A 89 2.51 -11.34 10.37
N MET A 90 1.29 -11.34 10.93
CA MET A 90 0.81 -10.23 11.76
C MET A 90 1.56 -10.15 13.08
N SER A 91 1.82 -11.29 13.74
CA SER A 91 2.65 -11.33 14.95
C SER A 91 4.08 -10.90 14.67
N LYS A 92 4.66 -11.31 13.52
CA LYS A 92 5.99 -10.83 13.11
C LYS A 92 6.00 -9.31 12.94
N ALA A 93 5.03 -8.77 12.20
CA ALA A 93 4.92 -7.33 11.98
C ALA A 93 4.80 -6.58 13.32
N ALA A 94 3.92 -7.03 14.23
CA ALA A 94 3.76 -6.41 15.54
C ALA A 94 5.07 -6.38 16.36
N ASN A 95 5.83 -7.48 16.38
CA ASN A 95 7.13 -7.52 17.07
C ASN A 95 8.15 -6.56 16.45
N LEU A 96 8.21 -6.48 15.12
CA LEU A 96 9.12 -5.56 14.42
C LEU A 96 8.75 -4.10 14.69
N LEU A 97 7.45 -3.77 14.76
CA LEU A 97 6.96 -2.44 15.12
C LEU A 97 7.31 -2.08 16.58
N LEU A 98 7.11 -3.02 17.52
CA LEU A 98 7.57 -2.85 18.91
C LEU A 98 9.09 -2.68 19.01
N GLY A 99 9.85 -3.28 18.09
CA GLY A 99 11.29 -3.13 17.94
C GLY A 99 11.74 -1.82 17.27
N GLY A 100 10.81 -0.94 16.88
CA GLY A 100 11.11 0.39 16.33
C GLY A 100 10.93 0.53 14.82
N SER A 101 10.45 -0.51 14.12
CA SER A 101 10.03 -0.37 12.72
C SER A 101 8.85 0.60 12.61
N LYS A 102 8.75 1.34 11.51
CA LYS A 102 7.64 2.27 11.26
C LYS A 102 6.57 1.64 10.37
N LEU A 103 5.31 1.99 10.58
CA LEU A 103 4.20 1.46 9.79
C LEU A 103 3.69 2.50 8.78
N ILE A 104 3.54 2.07 7.52
CA ILE A 104 2.82 2.79 6.47
C ILE A 104 1.74 1.87 5.91
N PHE A 105 0.50 2.33 5.79
CA PHE A 105 -0.54 1.54 5.13
C PHE A 105 -1.31 2.33 4.07
N MET A 106 -1.86 1.61 3.09
CA MET A 106 -2.32 2.18 1.83
C MET A 106 -3.83 2.43 1.74
N ILE A 107 -4.66 1.77 2.57
CA ILE A 107 -6.13 1.94 2.62
C ILE A 107 -6.58 2.11 4.09
N THR A 108 -7.43 3.10 4.39
CA THR A 108 -7.96 3.37 5.75
C THR A 108 -9.25 2.65 6.08
N GLU A 109 -10.01 2.34 5.04
CA GLU A 109 -11.26 1.60 5.13
C GLU A 109 -10.96 0.27 5.84
N VAL A 110 -11.78 -0.07 6.83
CA VAL A 110 -11.63 -1.29 7.62
C VAL A 110 -12.42 -2.46 7.03
N VAL A 111 -13.44 -2.15 6.25
CA VAL A 111 -14.29 -3.11 5.54
C VAL A 111 -14.63 -2.59 4.15
N ASP A 112 -14.86 -3.50 3.22
CA ASP A 112 -15.46 -3.25 1.90
C ASP A 112 -16.65 -4.21 1.71
N ASN A 113 -17.78 -3.67 1.26
CA ASN A 113 -19.01 -4.42 0.99
C ASN A 113 -19.48 -4.27 -0.47
N SER A 114 -18.65 -3.70 -1.33
CA SER A 114 -18.99 -3.42 -2.74
C SER A 114 -19.25 -4.68 -3.57
N MET A 115 -18.73 -5.84 -3.13
CA MET A 115 -18.92 -7.14 -3.76
C MET A 115 -20.03 -7.99 -3.10
N GLY A 116 -20.84 -7.39 -2.24
CA GLY A 116 -21.98 -8.02 -1.57
C GLY A 116 -21.64 -8.54 -0.18
N GLU A 117 -20.64 -9.42 -0.06
CA GLU A 117 -20.12 -9.86 1.24
C GLU A 117 -19.19 -8.82 1.83
N VAL A 118 -19.17 -8.72 3.17
CA VAL A 118 -18.26 -7.84 3.89
C VAL A 118 -16.86 -8.48 3.92
N GLU A 119 -15.90 -7.85 3.25
CA GLU A 119 -14.49 -8.21 3.28
C GLU A 119 -13.75 -7.27 4.24
N ILE A 120 -12.93 -7.84 5.13
CA ILE A 120 -11.99 -7.05 5.94
C ILE A 120 -10.87 -6.58 5.04
N THR A 121 -10.51 -5.30 5.13
CA THR A 121 -9.49 -4.69 4.27
C THR A 121 -8.28 -4.20 5.07
N VAL A 122 -7.29 -3.66 4.35
CA VAL A 122 -5.98 -3.23 4.88
C VAL A 122 -6.12 -2.28 6.08
N GLY A 123 -7.15 -1.42 6.11
CA GLY A 123 -7.31 -0.47 7.22
C GLY A 123 -7.59 -1.17 8.55
N ALA A 124 -8.28 -2.31 8.56
CA ALA A 124 -8.48 -3.08 9.78
C ALA A 124 -7.17 -3.66 10.29
N TYR A 125 -6.36 -4.21 9.40
CA TYR A 125 -5.06 -4.80 9.74
C TYR A 125 -4.07 -3.72 10.20
N GLY A 126 -4.08 -2.57 9.52
CA GLY A 126 -3.28 -1.39 9.89
C GLY A 126 -3.64 -0.91 11.28
N LYS A 127 -4.93 -0.71 11.57
CA LYS A 127 -5.40 -0.28 12.90
C LYS A 127 -5.10 -1.29 13.99
N MET A 128 -5.20 -2.59 13.70
CA MET A 128 -4.80 -3.64 14.62
C MET A 128 -3.30 -3.54 14.97
N LEU A 129 -2.42 -3.37 13.97
CA LEU A 129 -0.97 -3.27 14.17
C LEU A 129 -0.59 -1.95 14.87
N GLU A 130 -1.20 -0.83 14.50
CA GLU A 130 -1.04 0.46 15.21
C GLU A 130 -1.36 0.33 16.69
N SER A 131 -2.51 -0.28 17.00
CA SER A 131 -2.96 -0.48 18.38
C SER A 131 -2.04 -1.45 19.13
N ALA A 132 -1.67 -2.58 18.52
CA ALA A 132 -0.82 -3.59 19.15
C ALA A 132 0.59 -3.07 19.46
N ALA A 133 1.13 -2.17 18.64
CA ALA A 133 2.46 -1.58 18.84
C ALA A 133 2.42 -0.22 19.57
N ASN A 134 1.24 0.33 19.84
CA ASN A 134 1.05 1.68 20.40
C ASN A 134 1.82 2.76 19.62
N ILE A 135 1.67 2.74 18.29
CA ILE A 135 2.31 3.70 17.37
C ILE A 135 1.26 4.42 16.52
N GLU A 136 1.65 5.58 15.98
CA GLU A 136 0.91 6.25 14.93
C GLU A 136 1.49 5.85 13.57
N ALA A 137 0.69 5.21 12.72
CA ALA A 137 1.12 4.87 11.37
C ALA A 137 0.85 6.01 10.39
N VAL A 138 1.62 6.01 9.30
CA VAL A 138 1.37 6.91 8.18
C VAL A 138 0.39 6.27 7.21
N TYR A 139 -0.62 7.04 6.81
CA TYR A 139 -1.58 6.65 5.80
C TYR A 139 -1.38 7.43 4.49
N ILE A 140 -1.41 6.78 3.31
CA ILE A 140 -1.14 7.44 2.02
C ILE A 140 -2.31 7.38 1.00
N GLY A 141 -3.30 6.49 1.16
CA GLY A 141 -4.45 6.38 0.26
C GLY A 141 -5.44 7.55 0.37
N LYS A 142 -6.51 7.59 -0.44
CA LYS A 142 -7.59 8.59 -0.26
C LYS A 142 -8.26 8.41 1.12
N PRO A 143 -8.66 9.47 1.83
CA PRO A 143 -8.64 10.88 1.43
C PRO A 143 -7.34 11.63 1.79
N ASN A 144 -6.22 10.96 2.04
CA ASN A 144 -4.97 11.63 2.39
C ASN A 144 -4.53 12.61 1.29
N ARG A 145 -4.24 13.86 1.68
CA ARG A 145 -3.85 14.94 0.78
C ARG A 145 -2.61 14.59 -0.06
N TYR A 146 -1.70 13.77 0.45
CA TYR A 146 -0.49 13.35 -0.26
C TYR A 146 -0.80 12.70 -1.61
N ILE A 147 -1.88 11.91 -1.70
CA ILE A 147 -2.24 11.27 -2.96
C ILE A 147 -2.68 12.30 -4.01
N PHE A 148 -3.32 13.40 -3.60
CA PHE A 148 -3.74 14.49 -4.48
C PHE A 148 -2.57 15.41 -4.84
N GLU A 149 -1.62 15.62 -3.94
CA GLU A 149 -0.40 16.38 -4.22
C GLU A 149 0.55 15.63 -5.17
N THR A 150 0.51 14.29 -5.16
CA THR A 150 1.26 13.46 -6.12
C THR A 150 0.66 13.54 -7.55
N VAL A 151 -0.55 14.06 -7.69
CA VAL A 151 -1.28 14.17 -8.98
C VAL A 151 -1.00 15.51 -9.69
N LEU A 152 -0.64 16.55 -8.92
CA LEU A 152 -0.30 17.91 -9.37
C LEU A 152 1.11 17.98 -9.95
#